data_AF-A0A7S0Y2U7-F1
#
_entry.id   AF-A0A7S0Y2U7-F1
#
_cell.length_a   1.000
_cell.length_b   1.000
_cell.length_c   1.000
_cell.angle_alpha   90.00
_cell.angle_beta   90.00
_cell.angle_gamma   90.00
#
_symmetry.space_group_name_H-M   'P 1'
#
loop_
_entity.id
_entity.type
_entity.pdbx_description
1 polymer ?
#
loop_
_entity_poly.entity_id
_entity_poly.type
_entity_poly.pdbx_seq_one_letter_code
_entity_poly.pdbx_strand_id
1 'polypeptide(L)'
;TAQLVSGIATFTDLRIAVQPQAGAVLLFTVPGASSSVTALSAPCEVWIGVPTMQVQTQPSRAAAGEVFGVQPVVQVQDLAGTVVGGGAEGSVEYLEVTATLLAQAVPESVLS
;
A
#
# COMPACT_ATOMS: atom_id res chain seq x y z
N THR A 1 -8.14 -11.14 22.35
CA THR A 1 -8.98 -12.20 22.96
C THR A 1 -10.32 -11.58 23.35
N ALA A 2 -11.41 -12.33 23.31
CA ALA A 2 -12.76 -11.83 23.64
C ALA A 2 -13.37 -12.67 24.77
N GLN A 3 -14.19 -12.04 25.61
CA GLN A 3 -15.01 -12.74 26.60
C GLN A 3 -16.38 -13.03 25.99
N LEU A 4 -16.97 -14.16 26.37
CA LEU A 4 -18.35 -14.48 26.00
C LEU A 4 -19.30 -13.83 27.01
N VAL A 5 -20.21 -12.99 26.52
CA VAL A 5 -21.29 -12.43 27.33
C VAL A 5 -22.60 -12.85 26.69
N SER A 6 -23.42 -13.63 27.42
CA SER A 6 -24.70 -14.16 26.93
C SER A 6 -24.60 -14.90 25.58
N GLY A 7 -23.50 -15.64 25.37
CA GLY A 7 -23.27 -16.37 24.12
C GLY A 7 -22.65 -15.55 22.99
N ILE A 8 -22.37 -14.27 23.20
CA ILE A 8 -21.79 -13.37 22.18
C ILE A 8 -20.32 -13.10 22.51
N ALA A 9 -19.44 -13.32 21.53
CA ALA A 9 -18.03 -12.92 21.60
C ALA A 9 -17.84 -11.60 20.84
N THR A 10 -17.39 -10.56 21.54
CA THR A 10 -17.09 -9.25 20.92
C THR A 10 -15.59 -9.01 20.89
N PHE A 11 -15.05 -8.72 19.70
CA PHE A 11 -13.64 -8.40 19.49
C PHE A 11 -13.51 -6.91 19.12
N THR A 12 -12.94 -6.09 20.01
CA THR A 12 -12.75 -4.64 19.78
C THR A 12 -11.47 -4.31 19.03
N ASP A 13 -10.46 -5.17 19.15
CA ASP A 13 -9.10 -4.93 18.64
C ASP A 13 -8.66 -6.03 17.67
N LEU A 14 -9.60 -6.51 16.85
CA LEU A 14 -9.30 -7.50 15.82
C LEU A 14 -8.37 -6.88 14.77
N ARG A 15 -7.23 -7.53 14.50
CA ARG A 15 -6.27 -7.13 13.47
C ARG A 15 -6.13 -8.24 12.43
N ILE A 16 -6.09 -7.85 11.16
CA ILE A 16 -5.92 -8.75 10.02
C ILE A 16 -4.56 -8.41 9.39
N ALA A 17 -3.61 -9.34 9.45
CA ALA A 17 -2.25 -9.19 8.94
C ALA A 17 -1.97 -10.23 7.85
N VAL A 18 -2.73 -10.16 6.76
CA VAL A 18 -2.56 -11.01 5.57
C VAL A 18 -2.44 -10.12 4.34
N GLN A 19 -1.86 -10.66 3.26
CA GLN A 19 -1.83 -9.98 1.96
C GLN A 19 -3.25 -9.69 1.47
N PRO A 20 -3.46 -8.63 0.66
CA PRO A 20 -4.77 -8.32 0.11
C PRO A 20 -5.36 -9.54 -0.60
N GLN A 21 -6.61 -9.84 -0.25
CA GLN A 21 -7.31 -11.01 -0.75
C GLN A 21 -8.80 -10.70 -0.87
N ALA A 22 -9.34 -10.95 -2.06
CA ALA A 22 -10.77 -10.94 -2.30
C ALA A 22 -11.40 -12.21 -1.71
N GLY A 23 -12.55 -12.07 -1.05
CA GLY A 23 -13.31 -13.20 -0.52
C GLY A 23 -12.64 -13.90 0.68
N ALA A 24 -11.87 -13.18 1.48
CA ALA A 24 -11.33 -13.70 2.73
C ALA A 24 -12.48 -14.09 3.69
N VAL A 25 -12.32 -15.19 4.42
CA VAL A 25 -13.30 -15.66 5.41
C VAL A 25 -12.58 -15.86 6.74
N LEU A 26 -13.14 -15.27 7.80
CA LEU A 26 -12.62 -15.44 9.15
C LEU A 26 -13.25 -16.66 9.81
N LEU A 27 -12.42 -17.54 10.35
CA LEU A 27 -12.83 -18.65 11.20
C LEU A 27 -12.69 -18.26 12.68
N PHE A 28 -13.81 -18.23 13.38
CA PHE A 28 -13.86 -18.05 14.82
C PHE A 28 -14.00 -19.42 15.48
N THR A 29 -13.15 -19.71 16.46
CA THR A 29 -13.20 -20.96 17.23
C THR A 29 -13.35 -20.63 18.71
N VAL A 30 -14.37 -21.20 19.34
CA VAL A 30 -14.55 -21.20 20.80
C VAL A 30 -14.17 -22.59 21.29
N PRO A 31 -12.99 -22.76 21.91
CA PRO A 31 -12.61 -24.04 22.50
C PRO A 31 -13.49 -24.32 23.73
N GLY A 32 -14.12 -25.50 23.77
CA GLY A 32 -14.82 -26.02 24.94
C GLY A 32 -14.09 -27.22 25.55
N ALA A 33 -14.50 -27.62 26.75
CA ALA A 33 -13.84 -28.70 27.50
C ALA A 33 -13.97 -30.09 26.82
N SER A 34 -15.02 -30.31 26.03
CA SER A 34 -15.32 -31.58 25.36
C SER A 34 -15.49 -31.45 23.85
N SER A 35 -15.84 -30.26 23.35
CA SER A 35 -15.89 -29.97 21.91
C SER A 35 -15.67 -28.47 21.66
N SER A 36 -15.18 -28.14 20.46
CA SER A 36 -15.07 -26.76 19.99
C SER A 36 -16.28 -26.37 19.17
N VAL A 37 -16.73 -25.12 19.30
CA VAL A 37 -17.73 -24.52 18.41
C VAL A 37 -17.01 -23.59 17.43
N THR A 38 -17.36 -23.67 16.15
CA THR A 38 -16.79 -22.82 15.10
C THR A 38 -17.85 -22.00 14.39
N ALA A 39 -17.46 -20.82 13.90
CA ALA A 39 -18.28 -19.95 13.08
C ALA A 39 -17.44 -19.31 11.98
N LEU A 40 -18.04 -19.09 10.82
CA LEU A 40 -17.43 -18.38 9.69
C LEU A 40 -18.05 -16.99 9.55
N SER A 41 -17.24 -15.99 9.18
CA SER A 41 -17.78 -14.71 8.71
C SER A 41 -18.41 -14.84 7.32
N ALA A 42 -19.17 -13.83 6.92
CA ALA A 42 -19.37 -13.60 5.50
C ALA A 42 -18.01 -13.33 4.82
N PRO A 43 -17.87 -13.62 3.51
CA PRO A 43 -16.70 -13.21 2.75
C PRO A 43 -16.50 -11.69 2.86
N CYS A 44 -15.26 -11.27 3.08
CA CYS A 44 -14.87 -9.87 3.09
C CYS A 44 -13.67 -9.65 2.17
N GLU A 45 -13.47 -8.40 1.78
CA GLU A 45 -12.30 -8.01 1.01
C GLU A 45 -11.26 -7.42 1.94
N VAL A 46 -10.04 -7.95 1.88
CA VAL A 46 -8.88 -7.39 2.58
C VAL A 46 -8.15 -6.53 1.58
N TRP A 47 -8.16 -5.22 1.81
CA TRP A 47 -7.44 -4.25 1.00
C TRP A 47 -6.26 -3.69 1.80
N ILE A 48 -5.06 -3.79 1.25
CA ILE A 48 -4.07 -2.72 1.44
C ILE A 48 -4.50 -1.65 0.47
N GLY A 49 -4.94 -0.49 0.96
CA GLY A 49 -5.48 0.46 0.02
C GLY A 49 -4.37 1.00 -0.90
N VAL A 50 -4.81 1.67 -1.97
CA VAL A 50 -3.99 1.94 -3.14
C VAL A 50 -2.75 2.78 -2.76
N PRO A 51 -1.53 2.33 -3.09
CA PRO A 51 -0.35 3.12 -2.82
C PRO A 51 -0.38 4.41 -3.64
N THR A 52 0.19 5.47 -3.09
CA THR A 52 0.33 6.76 -3.78
C THR A 52 1.78 6.96 -4.20
N MET A 53 1.98 7.69 -5.31
CA MET A 53 3.31 8.09 -5.75
C MET A 53 3.54 9.56 -5.41
N GLN A 54 4.68 9.86 -4.81
CA GLN A 54 5.10 11.22 -4.48
C GLN A 54 6.47 11.51 -5.08
N VAL A 55 6.60 12.66 -5.74
CA VAL A 55 7.90 13.21 -6.14
C VAL A 55 8.55 13.84 -4.92
N GLN A 56 9.65 13.27 -4.45
CA GLN A 56 10.41 13.74 -3.29
C GLN A 56 11.37 14.86 -3.66
N THR A 57 12.03 14.73 -4.81
CA THR A 57 12.92 15.77 -5.34
C THR A 57 12.50 16.08 -6.75
N GLN A 58 12.18 17.36 -6.99
CA GLN A 58 11.91 17.86 -8.34
C GLN A 58 13.22 17.93 -9.12
N PRO A 59 13.19 17.58 -10.41
CA PRO A 59 14.38 17.64 -11.22
C PRO A 59 14.73 19.12 -11.48
N SER A 60 16.02 19.46 -11.46
CA SER A 60 16.46 20.85 -11.71
C SER A 60 17.82 20.90 -12.41
N ARG A 61 18.26 22.12 -12.76
CA ARG A 61 19.47 22.37 -13.56
C ARG A 61 19.42 21.65 -14.92
N ALA A 62 18.35 21.91 -15.67
CA ALA A 62 18.15 21.35 -17.00
C ALA A 62 18.72 22.28 -18.09
N ALA A 63 19.46 21.69 -19.03
CA ALA A 63 19.75 22.27 -20.34
C ALA A 63 19.16 21.34 -21.41
N ALA A 64 18.66 21.90 -22.51
CA ALA A 64 18.05 21.11 -23.56
C ALA A 64 19.07 20.13 -24.17
N GLY A 65 18.69 18.85 -24.28
CA GLY A 65 19.56 17.78 -24.77
C GLY A 65 20.49 17.16 -23.71
N GLU A 66 20.50 17.68 -22.48
CA GLU A 66 21.35 17.20 -21.39
C GLU A 66 20.54 16.50 -20.29
N VAL A 67 21.21 15.61 -19.54
CA VAL A 67 20.66 15.03 -18.31
C VAL A 67 20.58 16.13 -17.24
N PHE A 68 19.54 16.08 -16.41
CA PHE A 68 19.37 17.06 -15.36
C PHE A 68 20.49 16.94 -14.32
N GLY A 69 21.05 18.09 -13.91
CA GLY A 69 22.08 18.11 -12.87
C GLY A 69 21.56 17.66 -11.50
N VAL A 70 20.24 17.74 -11.27
CA VAL A 70 19.55 17.11 -10.14
C VAL A 70 18.50 16.16 -10.68
N GLN A 71 18.66 14.88 -10.37
CA GLN A 71 17.74 13.83 -10.80
C GLN A 71 16.48 13.84 -9.92
N PRO A 72 15.30 13.57 -10.52
CA PRO A 72 14.08 13.41 -9.75
C PRO A 72 14.10 12.11 -8.95
N VAL A 73 13.59 12.17 -7.73
CA VAL A 73 13.40 10.99 -6.88
C VAL A 73 11.91 10.78 -6.68
N VAL A 74 11.40 9.62 -7.09
CA VAL A 74 10.00 9.23 -6.89
C VAL A 74 9.93 8.15 -5.82
N GLN A 75 8.95 8.29 -4.94
CA GLN A 75 8.69 7.35 -3.86
C GLN A 75 7.26 6.83 -3.94
N VAL A 76 7.09 5.54 -3.66
CA VAL A 76 5.80 4.88 -3.51
C VAL A 76 5.50 4.75 -2.02
N GLN A 77 4.32 5.20 -1.59
CA GLN A 77 3.89 5.12 -0.19
C GLN A 77 2.57 4.36 -0.07
N ASP A 78 2.39 3.65 1.03
CA ASP A 78 1.09 3.10 1.42
C ASP A 78 0.18 4.18 2.01
N LEU A 79 -1.06 3.81 2.37
CA LEU A 79 -2.02 4.73 2.99
C LEU A 79 -1.62 5.22 4.38
N ALA A 80 -0.67 4.58 5.05
CA ALA A 80 -0.14 5.03 6.32
C ALA A 80 1.02 6.04 6.13
N GLY A 81 1.40 6.36 4.89
CA GLY A 81 2.54 7.22 4.56
C GLY A 81 3.88 6.51 4.71
N THR A 82 3.89 5.18 4.83
CA THR A 82 5.11 4.37 4.92
C THR A 82 5.61 4.06 3.52
N VAL A 83 6.93 4.09 3.33
CA VAL A 83 7.55 3.79 2.03
C VAL A 83 7.40 2.32 1.71
N VAL A 84 6.81 2.02 0.56
CA VAL A 84 6.71 0.65 0.05
C VAL A 84 7.95 0.37 -0.77
N GLY A 85 8.88 -0.44 -0.27
CA GLY A 85 9.96 -0.99 -1.10
C GLY A 85 9.67 -2.43 -1.50
N GLY A 86 9.94 -2.76 -2.76
CA GLY A 86 9.60 -4.02 -3.41
C GLY A 86 10.51 -5.20 -3.05
N GLY A 87 11.12 -5.20 -1.87
CA GLY A 87 11.92 -6.30 -1.33
C GLY A 87 11.34 -6.78 0.00
N ALA A 88 11.77 -7.97 0.44
CA ALA A 88 11.36 -8.58 1.71
C ALA A 88 11.31 -7.55 2.85
N GLU A 89 10.25 -7.64 3.66
CA GLU A 89 9.81 -6.67 4.67
C GLU A 89 10.94 -5.77 5.23
N GLY A 90 10.91 -4.48 4.86
CA GLY A 90 11.77 -3.44 5.45
C GLY A 90 12.84 -2.84 4.53
N SER A 91 12.99 -3.30 3.29
CA SER A 91 13.78 -2.57 2.30
C SER A 91 13.00 -1.36 1.78
N VAL A 92 13.57 -0.15 1.86
CA VAL A 92 13.05 1.05 1.20
C VAL A 92 13.60 1.09 -0.23
N GLU A 93 12.73 1.08 -1.23
CA GLU A 93 13.12 1.15 -2.64
C GLU A 93 12.76 2.53 -3.20
N TYR A 94 13.78 3.29 -3.60
CA TYR A 94 13.61 4.53 -4.34
C TYR A 94 13.74 4.24 -5.83
N LEU A 95 12.82 4.75 -6.64
CA LEU A 95 12.96 4.70 -8.08
C LEU A 95 13.89 5.83 -8.51
N GLU A 96 15.10 5.48 -8.97
CA GLU A 96 15.94 6.44 -9.69
C GLU A 96 15.35 6.64 -11.09
N VAL A 97 14.80 7.82 -11.32
CA VAL A 97 14.23 8.19 -12.62
C VAL A 97 15.21 9.16 -13.27
N THR A 98 15.63 8.88 -14.51
CA THR A 98 16.41 9.84 -15.31
C THR A 98 15.45 10.68 -16.14
N ALA A 99 15.52 12.00 -15.98
CA ALA A 99 14.78 12.95 -16.81
C ALA A 99 15.74 13.63 -17.79
N THR A 100 15.33 13.73 -19.06
CA THR A 100 16.07 14.44 -20.11
C THR A 100 15.16 15.49 -20.73
N LEU A 101 15.65 16.72 -20.90
CA LEU A 101 14.86 17.77 -21.52
C LEU A 101 14.97 17.62 -23.04
N LEU A 102 13.90 17.17 -23.69
CA LEU A 102 13.84 17.11 -25.14
C LEU A 102 13.80 18.54 -25.70
N ALA A 103 14.58 18.83 -26.73
CA ALA A 103 14.76 20.17 -27.30
C ALA A 103 13.55 20.73 -28.06
N GLN A 104 12.37 20.14 -27.93
CA GLN A 104 11.14 20.67 -28.49
C GLN A 104 10.17 21.00 -27.36
N ALA A 105 9.82 22.28 -27.23
CA ALA A 105 8.62 22.68 -26.54
C ALA A 105 7.45 21.89 -27.16
N VAL A 106 6.74 21.08 -26.35
CA VAL A 106 5.42 20.59 -26.78
C VAL A 106 4.58 21.86 -26.95
N PRO A 107 4.11 22.19 -28.16
CA PRO A 107 3.31 23.39 -28.33
C PRO A 107 2.05 23.25 -27.46
N GLU A 108 1.69 24.30 -26.72
CA GLU A 108 0.53 24.32 -25.80
C GLU A 108 -0.80 23.96 -26.49
N SER A 109 -0.82 23.93 -27.82
CA SER A 109 -1.93 23.49 -28.66
C SER A 109 -2.29 22.01 -28.57
N VAL A 110 -1.54 21.18 -27.82
CA VAL A 110 -1.83 19.74 -27.65
C VAL A 110 -2.47 19.44 -26.28
N LEU A 111 -2.75 20.45 -25.46
CA LEU A 111 -3.35 20.30 -24.12
C LEU A 111 -4.88 20.54 -24.07
N SER A 112 -5.63 20.20 -25.13
CA SER A 112 -7.11 20.16 -25.08
C SER A 112 -7.66 18.78 -25.41
#